data_AF-A0A7X7SP79-F1
#
_entry.id   AF-A0A7X7SP79-F1
#
_cell.length_a   1.000
_cell.length_b   1.000
_cell.length_c   1.000
_cell.angle_alpha   90.00
_cell.angle_beta   90.00
_cell.angle_gamma   90.00
#
_symmetry.space_group_name_H-M   'P 1'
#
loop_
_entity.id
_entity.type
_entity.pdbx_description
1 polymer ?
#
loop_
_entity_poly.entity_id
_entity_poly.type
_entity_poly.pdbx_seq_one_letter_code
_entity_poly.pdbx_strand_id
1 'polypeptide(L)'
;MGTASTSKRLSLLIPGLIAGAAVLILLPHLMSTDYTRQLLNQALIYIVIVVGYNFFTGDIGQLSMAQQGFFAIGAYTTAILTTTSGWPWWAALLASMLITGFAGILVGIPTLKVRGQYLIMVTMGFSEIIRLVATNWGGLTNGASGIPKIPSPSLGAWHFTSKTSIYYLFLAMA
;
A
#
# COMPACT_ATOMS: atom_id res chain seq x y z
N MET A 1 8.98 -23.85 34.73
CA MET A 1 9.50 -24.49 33.51
C MET A 1 8.76 -23.87 32.32
N GLY A 2 9.29 -22.84 31.64
CA GLY A 2 8.55 -22.21 30.53
C GLY A 2 9.02 -20.84 29.99
N THR A 3 9.98 -20.15 30.61
CA THR A 3 10.35 -18.76 30.21
C THR A 3 11.61 -18.62 29.36
N ALA A 4 12.39 -19.69 29.15
CA ALA A 4 13.72 -19.62 28.53
C ALA A 4 13.76 -19.82 27.00
N SER A 5 12.64 -20.24 26.36
CA SER A 5 12.58 -20.55 24.92
C SER A 5 12.27 -19.32 24.04
N THR A 6 11.49 -18.37 24.57
CA THR A 6 11.00 -17.22 23.80
C THR A 6 12.10 -16.17 23.55
N SER A 7 13.04 -15.99 24.48
CA SER A 7 14.12 -15.00 24.36
C SER A 7 15.19 -15.37 23.31
N LYS A 8 15.52 -16.65 23.16
CA LYS A 8 16.48 -17.14 22.16
C LYS A 8 15.97 -17.03 20.72
N ARG A 9 14.67 -17.22 20.50
CA ARG A 9 14.04 -16.99 19.19
C ARG A 9 14.09 -15.52 18.82
N LEU A 10 13.80 -14.63 19.78
CA LEU A 10 13.85 -13.19 19.57
C LEU A 10 15.28 -12.69 19.23
N SER A 11 16.32 -13.20 19.91
CA SER A 11 17.72 -12.82 19.64
C SER A 11 18.29 -13.37 18.31
N LEU A 12 17.68 -14.41 17.73
CA LEU A 12 18.04 -14.96 16.41
C LEU A 12 17.26 -14.28 15.27
N LEU A 13 16.07 -13.75 15.54
CA LEU A 13 15.26 -13.03 14.56
C LEU A 13 15.79 -11.61 14.30
N ILE A 14 16.32 -10.93 15.32
CA ILE A 14 16.90 -9.59 15.22
C ILE A 14 18.04 -9.50 14.18
N PRO A 15 19.07 -10.38 14.18
CA PRO A 15 20.11 -10.33 13.16
C PRO A 15 19.60 -10.69 11.75
N GLY A 16 18.57 -11.54 11.63
CA GLY A 16 17.90 -11.85 10.36
C GLY A 16 17.11 -10.67 9.79
N LEU A 17 16.43 -9.92 10.65
CA LEU A 17 15.72 -8.67 10.31
C LEU A 17 16.69 -7.56 9.88
N ILE A 18 17.80 -7.42 10.60
CA ILE A 18 18.84 -6.43 10.29
C ILE A 18 19.57 -6.80 8.99
N ALA A 19 19.88 -8.08 8.76
CA ALA A 19 20.45 -8.54 7.51
C ALA A 19 19.49 -8.35 6.32
N GLY A 20 18.19 -8.61 6.52
CA GLY A 20 17.15 -8.36 5.52
C GLY A 20 17.03 -6.88 5.17
N ALA A 21 17.02 -6.00 6.18
CA ALA A 21 16.99 -4.55 5.99
C ALA A 21 18.26 -4.04 5.28
N ALA A 22 19.45 -4.55 5.63
CA ALA A 22 20.71 -4.19 4.98
C ALA A 22 20.74 -4.62 3.51
N VAL A 23 20.22 -5.81 3.18
CA VAL A 23 20.09 -6.27 1.79
C VAL A 23 19.12 -5.38 1.02
N LEU A 24 17.97 -5.01 1.60
CA LEU A 24 17.01 -4.09 0.97
C LEU A 24 17.61 -2.71 0.67
N ILE A 25 18.44 -2.17 1.56
CA ILE A 25 19.10 -0.87 1.36
C ILE A 25 20.13 -0.92 0.23
N LEU A 26 20.81 -2.05 0.05
CA LEU A 26 21.88 -2.24 -0.94
C LEU A 26 21.37 -2.73 -2.31
N LEU A 27 20.19 -3.35 -2.37
CA LEU A 27 19.57 -3.83 -3.61
C LEU A 27 19.46 -2.79 -4.74
N PRO A 28 19.04 -1.52 -4.52
CA PRO A 28 18.96 -0.54 -5.60
C PRO A 28 20.33 -0.11 -6.14
N HIS A 29 21.40 -0.32 -5.38
CA HIS A 29 22.77 0.03 -5.77
C HIS A 29 23.47 -1.07 -6.57
N LEU A 30 23.10 -2.33 -6.35
CA LEU A 30 23.65 -3.49 -7.08
C LEU A 30 23.01 -3.68 -8.47
N MET A 31 21.85 -3.06 -8.73
CA MET A 31 21.04 -3.28 -9.92
C MET A 31 20.83 -1.97 -10.69
N SER A 32 21.55 -1.81 -11.81
CA SER A 32 21.65 -0.53 -12.55
C SER A 32 20.48 -0.22 -13.50
N THR A 33 19.56 -1.17 -13.73
CA THR A 33 18.49 -1.01 -14.74
C THR A 33 17.24 -0.35 -14.16
N ASP A 34 16.70 0.65 -14.86
CA ASP A 34 15.49 1.38 -14.48
C ASP A 34 14.22 0.54 -14.37
N TYR A 35 14.17 -0.58 -15.08
CA TYR A 35 13.11 -1.58 -14.98
C TYR A 35 13.13 -2.26 -13.60
N THR A 36 14.30 -2.73 -13.16
CA THR A 36 14.47 -3.40 -11.87
C THR A 36 14.10 -2.47 -10.70
N ARG A 37 14.45 -1.19 -10.78
CA ARG A 37 14.05 -0.19 -9.78
C ARG A 37 12.53 0.02 -9.72
N GLN A 38 11.84 -0.04 -10.85
CA GLN A 38 10.38 0.04 -10.90
C GLN A 38 9.72 -1.17 -10.23
N LEU A 39 10.23 -2.37 -10.51
CA LEU A 39 9.78 -3.61 -9.86
C LEU A 39 10.00 -3.56 -8.35
N LEU A 40 11.16 -3.08 -7.92
CA LEU A 40 11.48 -2.91 -6.50
C LEU A 40 10.51 -1.92 -5.81
N ASN A 41 10.19 -0.80 -6.44
CA ASN A 41 9.18 0.14 -5.93
C ASN A 41 7.80 -0.51 -5.81
N GLN A 42 7.36 -1.28 -6.82
CA GLN A 42 6.10 -2.01 -6.77
C GLN A 42 6.08 -3.06 -5.66
N ALA A 43 7.19 -3.78 -5.47
CA ALA A 43 7.33 -4.76 -4.40
C ALA A 43 7.20 -4.10 -3.02
N LEU A 44 7.84 -2.94 -2.80
CA LEU A 44 7.71 -2.18 -1.55
C LEU A 44 6.25 -1.76 -1.29
N ILE A 45 5.54 -1.27 -2.31
CA ILE A 45 4.12 -0.92 -2.18
C ILE A 45 3.31 -2.16 -1.76
N TYR A 46 3.53 -3.31 -2.39
CA TYR A 46 2.83 -4.54 -2.02
C TYR A 46 3.19 -5.05 -0.63
N ILE A 47 4.43 -4.85 -0.16
CA ILE A 47 4.83 -5.20 1.22
C ILE A 47 3.97 -4.44 2.24
N VAL A 48 3.77 -3.13 2.07
CA VAL A 48 2.90 -2.33 2.96
C VAL A 48 1.48 -2.92 3.02
N ILE A 49 0.93 -3.30 1.87
CA ILE A 49 -0.41 -3.90 1.78
C ILE A 49 -0.45 -5.25 2.50
N VAL A 50 0.58 -6.08 2.31
CA VAL A 50 0.70 -7.40 2.93
C VAL A 50 0.88 -7.30 4.44
N VAL A 51 1.59 -6.29 4.94
CA VAL A 51 1.70 -6.01 6.38
C VAL A 51 0.32 -5.69 6.96
N GLY A 52 -0.46 -4.83 6.31
CA GLY A 52 -1.84 -4.56 6.70
C GLY A 52 -2.74 -5.80 6.62
N TYR A 53 -2.57 -6.64 5.60
CA TYR A 53 -3.29 -7.90 5.46
C TYR A 53 -2.94 -8.94 6.55
N ASN A 54 -1.68 -9.00 6.97
CA ASN A 54 -1.23 -9.89 8.05
C ASN A 54 -1.90 -9.58 9.38
N PHE A 55 -2.20 -8.31 9.67
CA PHE A 55 -2.94 -7.95 10.89
C PHE A 55 -4.34 -8.59 10.91
N PHE A 56 -5.07 -8.56 9.78
CA PHE A 56 -6.39 -9.20 9.69
C PHE A 56 -6.31 -10.72 9.74
N THR A 57 -5.40 -11.30 8.96
CA THR A 57 -5.33 -12.77 8.82
C THR A 57 -4.69 -13.43 10.05
N GLY A 58 -3.68 -12.79 10.62
CA GLY A 58 -2.91 -13.29 11.75
C GLY A 58 -3.64 -13.13 13.09
N ASP A 59 -4.09 -11.92 13.41
CA ASP A 59 -4.65 -11.63 14.75
C ASP A 59 -6.16 -11.91 14.84
N ILE A 60 -6.92 -11.65 13.78
CA ILE A 60 -8.38 -11.84 13.76
C ILE A 60 -8.76 -13.26 13.25
N GLY A 61 -7.84 -13.95 12.58
CA GLY A 61 -8.07 -15.29 12.05
C GLY A 61 -9.08 -15.34 10.90
N GLN A 62 -9.35 -14.19 10.25
CA GLN A 62 -10.28 -14.08 9.15
C GLN A 62 -9.55 -13.67 7.86
N LEU A 63 -9.87 -14.35 6.77
CA LEU A 63 -9.35 -14.02 5.45
C LEU A 63 -10.22 -12.89 4.84
N SER A 64 -9.59 -11.81 4.37
CA SER A 64 -10.25 -10.66 3.72
C SER A 64 -9.49 -10.24 2.47
N MET A 65 -10.18 -10.07 1.34
CA MET A 65 -9.57 -9.61 0.07
C MET A 65 -9.87 -8.13 -0.24
N ALA A 66 -10.28 -7.34 0.75
CA ALA A 66 -10.68 -5.94 0.56
C ALA A 66 -9.49 -4.98 0.32
N GLN A 67 -8.28 -5.41 0.64
CA GLN A 67 -7.06 -4.61 0.64
C GLN A 67 -6.77 -4.00 -0.74
N GLN A 68 -7.07 -4.73 -1.82
CA GLN A 68 -6.92 -4.21 -3.18
C GLN A 68 -7.88 -3.03 -3.45
N GLY A 69 -9.13 -3.13 -3.00
CA GLY A 69 -10.11 -2.05 -3.12
C GLY A 69 -9.70 -0.80 -2.35
N PHE A 70 -9.24 -0.95 -1.10
CA PHE A 70 -8.75 0.19 -0.31
C PHE A 70 -7.48 0.81 -0.89
N PHE A 71 -6.55 0.00 -1.37
CA PHE A 71 -5.37 0.47 -2.08
C PHE A 71 -5.75 1.31 -3.31
N ALA A 72 -6.72 0.85 -4.11
CA ALA A 72 -7.20 1.59 -5.27
C ALA A 72 -7.81 2.94 -4.87
N ILE A 73 -8.69 2.98 -3.85
CA ILE A 73 -9.31 4.22 -3.38
C ILE A 73 -8.24 5.27 -2.99
N GLY A 74 -7.25 4.87 -2.19
CA GLY A 74 -6.17 5.77 -1.76
C GLY A 74 -5.29 6.24 -2.92
N ALA A 75 -4.92 5.33 -3.82
CA ALA A 75 -4.09 5.64 -4.99
C ALA A 75 -4.78 6.62 -5.95
N TYR A 76 -6.05 6.34 -6.31
CA TYR A 76 -6.83 7.22 -7.18
C TYR A 76 -7.11 8.58 -6.52
N THR A 77 -7.43 8.60 -5.23
CA THR A 77 -7.64 9.87 -4.50
C THR A 77 -6.39 10.74 -4.56
N THR A 78 -5.22 10.16 -4.28
CA THR A 78 -3.95 10.89 -4.34
C THR A 78 -3.69 11.39 -5.76
N ALA A 79 -3.85 10.52 -6.77
CA ALA A 79 -3.63 10.87 -8.17
C ALA A 79 -4.55 12.01 -8.65
N ILE A 80 -5.84 11.95 -8.32
CA ILE A 80 -6.83 12.98 -8.71
C ILE A 80 -6.50 14.31 -8.05
N LEU A 81 -6.24 14.32 -6.73
CA LEU A 81 -5.92 15.55 -6.01
C LEU A 81 -4.63 16.21 -6.51
N THR A 82 -3.61 15.42 -6.82
CA THR A 82 -2.35 15.97 -7.33
C THR A 82 -2.45 16.43 -8.78
N THR A 83 -3.22 15.74 -9.63
CA THR A 83 -3.26 16.03 -11.08
C THR A 83 -4.31 17.08 -11.42
N THR A 84 -5.50 17.02 -10.81
CA THR A 84 -6.61 17.94 -11.12
C THR A 84 -6.55 19.22 -10.29
N SER A 85 -6.25 19.09 -8.99
CA SER A 85 -6.28 20.24 -8.06
C SER A 85 -4.88 20.80 -7.74
N GLY A 86 -3.80 20.16 -8.21
CA GLY A 86 -2.43 20.60 -7.95
C GLY A 86 -2.04 20.60 -6.47
N TRP A 87 -2.70 19.80 -5.64
CA TRP A 87 -2.42 19.75 -4.21
C TRP A 87 -0.98 19.27 -3.96
N PRO A 88 -0.31 19.77 -2.90
CA PRO A 88 1.00 19.25 -2.52
C PRO A 88 0.86 17.78 -2.13
N TRP A 89 1.83 16.97 -2.55
CA TRP A 89 1.77 15.51 -2.47
C TRP A 89 1.47 14.99 -1.06
N TRP A 90 2.07 15.60 -0.03
CA TRP A 90 1.82 15.22 1.38
C TRP A 90 0.39 15.53 1.85
N ALA A 91 -0.19 16.65 1.42
CA ALA A 91 -1.58 16.96 1.76
C ALA A 91 -2.53 16.01 1.02
N ALA A 92 -2.24 15.69 -0.24
CA ALA A 92 -2.99 14.70 -1.00
C ALA A 92 -2.90 13.30 -0.37
N LEU A 93 -1.74 12.93 0.16
CA LEU A 93 -1.53 11.67 0.88
C LEU A 93 -2.35 11.61 2.19
N LEU A 94 -2.34 12.68 2.99
CA LEU A 94 -3.15 12.74 4.21
C LEU A 94 -4.65 12.71 3.91
N ALA A 95 -5.08 13.46 2.88
CA ALA A 95 -6.46 13.44 2.43
C ALA A 95 -6.88 12.04 1.94
N SER A 96 -6.00 11.33 1.21
CA SER A 96 -6.29 9.98 0.75
C SER A 96 -6.34 8.96 1.90
N MET A 97 -5.54 9.13 2.96
CA MET A 97 -5.67 8.32 4.19
C MET A 97 -7.03 8.53 4.85
N LEU A 98 -7.50 9.77 4.98
CA LEU A 98 -8.81 10.07 5.57
C LEU A 98 -9.97 9.51 4.72
N ILE A 99 -9.92 9.69 3.40
CA ILE A 99 -10.95 9.19 2.48
C ILE A 99 -10.98 7.66 2.47
N THR A 100 -9.81 7.02 2.45
CA THR A 100 -9.71 5.55 2.50
C THR A 100 -10.18 5.02 3.85
N GLY A 101 -9.84 5.71 4.95
CA GLY A 101 -10.32 5.37 6.30
C GLY A 101 -11.84 5.49 6.42
N PHE A 102 -12.43 6.55 5.85
CA PHE A 102 -13.87 6.72 5.81
C PHE A 102 -14.57 5.63 4.99
N ALA A 103 -14.02 5.29 3.82
CA ALA A 103 -14.50 4.15 3.02
C ALA A 103 -14.36 2.83 3.80
N GLY A 104 -13.28 2.67 4.57
CA GLY A 104 -13.05 1.55 5.47
C GLY A 104 -14.11 1.43 6.55
N ILE A 105 -14.55 2.53 7.16
CA ILE A 105 -15.65 2.52 8.13
C ILE A 105 -16.97 2.12 7.46
N LEU A 106 -17.28 2.72 6.31
CA LEU A 106 -18.51 2.43 5.56
C LEU A 106 -18.63 0.96 5.16
N VAL A 107 -17.52 0.33 4.76
CA VAL A 107 -17.49 -1.10 4.37
C VAL A 107 -17.28 -2.01 5.59
N GLY A 108 -16.56 -1.54 6.60
CA GLY A 108 -16.27 -2.29 7.83
C GLY A 108 -17.52 -2.57 8.65
N ILE A 109 -18.37 -1.57 8.88
CA ILE A 109 -19.59 -1.71 9.68
C ILE A 109 -20.50 -2.87 9.19
N PRO A 110 -20.85 -2.99 7.89
CA PRO A 110 -21.66 -4.10 7.42
C PRO A 110 -20.90 -5.44 7.41
N THR A 111 -19.60 -5.44 7.15
CA THR A 111 -18.81 -6.68 7.07
C THR A 111 -18.56 -7.32 8.44
N LEU A 112 -18.59 -6.57 9.54
CA LEU A 112 -18.50 -7.11 10.91
C LEU A 112 -19.59 -8.14 11.26
N LYS A 113 -20.72 -8.11 10.54
CA LYS A 113 -21.83 -9.07 10.73
C LYS A 113 -21.61 -10.39 9.98
N VAL A 114 -20.64 -10.44 9.07
CA VAL A 114 -20.35 -11.59 8.20
C VAL A 114 -19.10 -12.31 8.70
N ARG A 115 -19.07 -13.64 8.63
CA ARG A 115 -17.94 -14.44 9.12
C ARG A 115 -17.56 -15.56 8.15
N GLY A 116 -16.31 -16.01 8.26
CA GLY A 116 -15.79 -17.15 7.51
C GLY A 116 -15.75 -16.89 6.01
N GLN A 117 -16.13 -17.89 5.22
CA GLN A 117 -16.04 -17.85 3.75
C GLN A 117 -16.91 -16.75 3.11
N TYR A 118 -18.02 -16.39 3.74
CA TYR A 118 -18.89 -15.31 3.26
C TYR A 118 -18.17 -13.95 3.30
N LEU A 119 -17.30 -13.71 4.28
CA LEU A 119 -16.54 -12.46 4.36
C LEU A 119 -15.56 -12.34 3.18
N ILE A 120 -14.94 -13.45 2.78
CA ILE A 120 -14.04 -13.51 1.63
C ILE A 120 -14.79 -13.11 0.35
N MET A 121 -15.97 -13.69 0.13
CA MET A 121 -16.80 -13.39 -1.05
C MET A 121 -17.22 -11.91 -1.09
N VAL A 122 -17.66 -11.36 0.05
CA VAL A 122 -18.08 -9.96 0.15
C VAL A 122 -16.90 -9.02 -0.12
N THR A 123 -15.73 -9.30 0.46
CA THR A 123 -14.54 -8.46 0.30
C THR A 123 -13.92 -8.53 -1.09
N MET A 124 -13.97 -9.71 -1.73
CA MET A 124 -13.61 -9.87 -3.13
C MET A 124 -14.56 -9.09 -4.05
N GLY A 125 -15.86 -9.20 -3.81
CA GLY A 125 -16.87 -8.43 -4.54
C GLY A 125 -16.69 -6.92 -4.37
N PHE A 126 -16.35 -6.45 -3.17
CA PHE A 126 -16.00 -5.04 -2.94
C PHE A 126 -14.81 -4.60 -3.79
N SER A 127 -13.69 -5.34 -3.75
CA SER A 127 -12.49 -5.02 -4.54
C SER A 127 -12.79 -5.02 -6.04
N GLU A 128 -13.63 -5.95 -6.50
CA GLU A 128 -14.12 -6.02 -7.89
C GLU A 128 -14.92 -4.78 -8.28
N ILE A 129 -15.89 -4.37 -7.44
CA ILE A 129 -16.70 -3.17 -7.68
C ILE A 129 -15.81 -1.94 -7.79
N ILE A 130 -14.85 -1.76 -6.88
CA ILE A 130 -13.92 -0.63 -6.95
C ILE A 130 -13.11 -0.65 -8.24
N ARG A 131 -12.64 -1.83 -8.68
CA ARG A 131 -11.93 -1.93 -9.96
C ARG A 131 -12.83 -1.55 -11.14
N LEU A 132 -14.07 -2.06 -11.18
CA LEU A 132 -15.03 -1.74 -12.24
C LEU A 132 -15.36 -0.24 -12.27
N VAL A 133 -15.54 0.38 -11.11
CA VAL A 133 -15.75 1.83 -11.00
C VAL A 133 -14.53 2.56 -11.54
N ALA A 134 -13.31 2.16 -11.15
CA ALA A 134 -12.09 2.78 -11.63
C ALA A 134 -11.91 2.66 -13.16
N THR A 135 -12.28 1.54 -13.76
CA THR A 135 -12.09 1.32 -15.22
C THR A 135 -13.20 1.89 -16.08
N ASN A 136 -14.43 2.02 -15.56
CA ASN A 136 -15.58 2.52 -16.33
C ASN A 136 -15.88 4.01 -16.10
N TRP A 137 -15.41 4.61 -15.01
CA TRP A 137 -15.72 6.01 -14.69
C TRP A 137 -14.81 7.01 -15.43
N GLY A 138 -15.04 7.18 -16.72
CA GLY A 138 -14.25 8.07 -17.58
C GLY A 138 -14.10 9.51 -17.05
N GLY A 139 -15.16 10.08 -16.48
CA GLY A 139 -15.15 11.47 -16.00
C GLY A 139 -14.26 11.75 -14.79
N LEU A 140 -13.93 10.75 -13.97
CA LEU A 140 -13.17 10.94 -12.73
C LEU A 140 -11.81 10.23 -12.75
N THR A 141 -11.76 8.99 -13.23
CA THR A 141 -10.55 8.15 -13.20
C THR A 141 -9.85 8.08 -14.56
N ASN A 142 -10.43 8.73 -15.58
CA ASN A 142 -10.04 8.58 -16.98
C ASN A 142 -10.20 7.12 -17.50
N GLY A 143 -11.05 6.34 -16.81
CA GLY A 143 -11.40 4.96 -17.18
C GLY A 143 -10.20 4.02 -17.25
N ALA A 144 -10.22 3.10 -18.23
CA ALA A 144 -9.18 2.10 -18.42
C ALA A 144 -7.78 2.67 -18.73
N SER A 145 -7.69 3.92 -19.19
CA SER A 145 -6.41 4.58 -19.46
C SER A 145 -5.70 5.07 -18.20
N GLY A 146 -6.42 5.19 -17.07
CA GLY A 146 -5.90 5.71 -15.81
C GLY A 146 -5.43 7.17 -15.91
N ILE A 147 -4.81 7.66 -14.84
CA ILE A 147 -4.39 9.06 -14.71
C ILE A 147 -2.90 9.18 -15.06
N PRO A 148 -2.54 9.76 -16.22
CA PRO A 148 -1.15 9.94 -16.60
C PRO A 148 -0.51 11.14 -15.89
N LYS A 149 0.83 11.20 -15.92
CA LYS A 149 1.64 12.35 -15.46
C LYS A 149 1.41 12.76 -14.00
N ILE A 150 1.23 11.78 -13.11
CA ILE A 150 1.18 12.03 -11.66
C ILE A 150 2.53 12.63 -11.23
N PRO A 151 2.53 13.82 -10.60
CA PRO A 151 3.76 14.48 -10.18
C PRO A 151 4.49 13.62 -9.13
N SER A 152 5.82 13.59 -9.23
CA SER A 152 6.64 12.90 -8.24
C SER A 152 6.49 13.52 -6.85
N PRO A 153 6.58 12.72 -5.77
CA PRO A 153 6.57 13.26 -4.41
C PRO A 153 7.63 14.35 -4.25
N SER A 154 7.30 15.40 -3.51
CA SER A 154 8.23 16.48 -3.18
C SER A 154 8.03 16.92 -1.73
N LEU A 155 9.13 17.23 -1.03
CA LEU A 155 9.14 17.70 0.36
C LEU A 155 9.63 19.15 0.35
N GLY A 156 8.70 20.10 0.22
CA GLY A 156 9.05 21.51 0.03
C GLY A 156 9.88 21.71 -1.25
N ALA A 157 11.13 22.18 -1.12
CA ALA A 157 12.05 22.39 -2.24
C ALA A 157 12.76 21.11 -2.73
N TRP A 158 12.55 19.96 -2.08
CA TRP A 158 13.20 18.69 -2.42
C TRP A 158 12.31 17.89 -3.37
N HIS A 159 12.72 17.78 -4.64
CA HIS A 159 12.01 16.99 -5.64
C HIS A 159 12.60 15.58 -5.73
N PHE A 160 11.80 14.55 -5.41
CA PHE A 160 12.19 13.15 -5.57
C PHE A 160 12.00 12.73 -7.03
N THR A 161 12.85 13.25 -7.91
CA THR A 161 12.75 13.04 -9.36
C THR A 161 13.37 11.72 -9.82
N SER A 162 14.32 11.17 -9.04
CA SER A 162 14.99 9.91 -9.37
C SER A 162 14.26 8.70 -8.78
N LYS A 163 14.16 7.63 -9.57
CA LYS A 163 13.54 6.35 -9.16
C LYS A 163 14.21 5.76 -7.90
N THR A 164 15.50 6.00 -7.73
CA THR A 164 16.26 5.59 -6.53
C THR A 164 15.81 6.36 -5.29
N SER A 165 15.52 7.65 -5.43
CA SER A 165 15.05 8.46 -4.30
C SER A 165 13.61 8.11 -3.90
N ILE A 166 12.76 7.74 -4.88
CA ILE A 166 11.42 7.18 -4.63
C ILE A 166 11.52 5.83 -3.91
N TYR A 167 12.48 4.98 -4.29
CA TYR A 167 12.71 3.71 -3.60
C TYR A 167 13.03 3.90 -2.12
N TYR A 168 13.90 4.85 -1.77
CA TYR A 168 14.20 5.15 -0.38
C TYR A 168 13.01 5.72 0.40
N LEU A 169 12.16 6.51 -0.25
CA LEU A 169 10.94 7.01 0.35
C LEU A 169 9.97 5.86 0.66
N PHE A 170 9.74 4.95 -0.28
CA PHE A 170 8.88 3.80 -0.05
C PHE A 170 9.48 2.80 0.96
N LEU A 171 10.80 2.64 0.96
CA LEU A 171 11.48 1.81 1.94
C LEU A 171 11.33 2.38 3.37
N ALA A 172 11.34 3.71 3.52
CA ALA A 172 11.11 4.34 4.81
C ALA A 172 9.65 4.26 5.27
N MET A 173 8.70 4.09 4.34
CA MET A 173 7.27 3.97 4.64
C MET A 173 6.80 2.53 4.86
N ALA A 174 7.57 1.53 4.38
CA ALA A 174 7.26 0.10 4.48
C ALA A 174 7.81 -0.52 5.77
#